data_AF-A0A4Q7CPL5-F1
#
_entry.id   AF-A0A4Q7CPL5-F1
#
_cell.length_a   1.000
_cell.length_b   1.000
_cell.length_c   1.000
_cell.angle_alpha   90.00
_cell.angle_beta   90.00
_cell.angle_gamma   90.00
#
_symmetry.space_group_name_H-M   'P 1'
#
loop_
_entity.id
_entity.type
_entity.pdbx_description
1 polymer ?
#
loop_
_entity_poly.entity_id
_entity_poly.type
_entity_poly.pdbx_seq_one_letter_code
_entity_poly.pdbx_strand_id
1 'polypeptide(L)'
;LTNTNLQHYAGETDLSYLTQKCVITFLMFTSAASGYAVCIAMLRRLTGMTDVIGNFYQDITRFIVRVLIPFALIISLFLISQGTPQTLKG
;
A
#
# COMPACT_ATOMS: atom_id res chain seq x y z
N LEU A 1 -3.23 -1.48 9.48
CA LEU A 1 -4.61 -0.96 9.30
C LEU A 1 -4.64 0.56 9.25
N THR A 2 -4.13 1.25 10.27
CA THR A 2 -4.14 2.73 10.38
C THR A 2 -3.05 3.45 9.58
N ASN A 3 -2.33 2.73 8.70
CA ASN A 3 -1.15 3.21 7.99
C ASN A 3 0.01 3.77 8.88
N THR A 4 -0.01 3.50 10.19
CA THR A 4 1.02 3.98 11.12
C THR A 4 2.26 3.10 11.12
N ASN A 5 2.06 1.80 10.88
CA ASN A 5 3.11 0.77 10.94
C ASN A 5 3.95 0.80 12.23
N LEU A 6 3.32 1.06 13.38
CA LEU A 6 3.96 0.99 14.70
C LEU A 6 4.30 -0.46 15.04
N GLN A 7 5.52 -0.71 15.52
CA GLN A 7 6.03 -2.05 15.83
C GLN A 7 6.47 -2.13 17.30
N HIS A 8 5.71 -2.89 18.09
CA HIS A 8 6.11 -3.35 19.44
C HIS A 8 6.43 -4.85 19.38
N TYR A 9 7.25 -5.24 18.41
CA TYR A 9 7.73 -6.59 18.17
C TYR A 9 9.02 -6.51 17.36
N ALA A 10 9.90 -7.50 17.45
CA ALA A 10 11.07 -7.64 16.61
C ALA A 10 10.71 -8.47 15.38
N GLY A 11 10.81 -7.87 14.18
CA GLY A 11 10.36 -8.48 12.93
C GLY A 11 11.04 -9.81 12.59
N GLU A 12 12.27 -10.04 13.04
CA GLU A 12 13.05 -11.25 12.75
C GLU A 12 12.71 -12.43 13.67
N THR A 13 12.22 -12.16 14.89
CA THR A 13 11.94 -13.19 15.89
C THR A 13 10.46 -13.44 16.08
N ASP A 14 9.62 -12.41 15.89
CA ASP A 14 8.22 -12.44 16.31
C ASP A 14 7.25 -12.66 15.14
N LEU A 15 7.70 -12.45 13.90
CA LEU A 15 6.88 -12.63 12.69
C LEU A 15 7.44 -13.71 11.77
N SER A 16 6.54 -14.57 11.29
CA SER A 16 6.87 -15.48 10.20
C SER A 16 7.00 -14.74 8.86
N TYR A 17 7.84 -15.27 7.96
CA TYR A 17 7.95 -14.76 6.59
C TYR A 17 6.61 -14.72 5.85
N LEU A 18 5.73 -15.70 6.11
CA LEU A 18 4.40 -15.72 5.51
C LEU A 18 3.56 -14.52 5.99
N THR A 19 3.58 -14.23 7.29
CA THR A 19 2.85 -13.09 7.87
C THR A 19 3.38 -11.77 7.34
N GLN A 20 4.70 -11.60 7.25
CA GLN A 20 5.31 -10.37 6.74
C GLN A 20 4.96 -10.12 5.26
N LYS A 21 5.02 -11.16 4.43
CA LYS A 21 4.72 -11.05 2.99
C LYS A 21 3.24 -10.89 2.71
N CYS A 22 2.38 -11.68 3.35
CA CYS A 22 0.95 -11.69 3.02
C CYS A 22 0.15 -10.68 3.83
N VAL A 23 0.40 -10.53 5.13
CA VAL A 23 -0.44 -9.70 6.01
C VAL A 23 0.10 -8.28 6.09
N ILE A 24 1.37 -8.11 6.46
CA ILE A 24 1.95 -6.77 6.66
C ILE A 24 1.95 -5.99 5.34
N THR A 25 2.44 -6.60 4.27
CA THR A 25 2.47 -5.96 2.95
C THR A 25 1.06 -5.65 2.44
N PHE A 26 0.09 -6.56 2.58
CA PHE A 26 -1.30 -6.29 2.22
C PHE A 26 -1.87 -5.08 2.98
N LEU A 27 -1.60 -4.97 4.28
CA LEU A 27 -2.04 -3.84 5.09
C LEU A 27 -1.37 -2.53 4.67
N MET A 28 -0.09 -2.54 4.30
CA MET A 28 0.62 -1.37 3.78
C MET A 28 -0.03 -0.84 2.49
N PHE A 29 -0.37 -1.71 1.54
CA PHE A 29 -1.03 -1.30 0.30
C PHE A 29 -2.47 -0.82 0.53
N THR A 30 -3.25 -1.60 1.27
CA THR A 30 -4.68 -1.33 1.45
C THR A 30 -4.91 -0.06 2.29
N SER A 31 -4.09 0.16 3.32
CA SER A 31 -4.22 1.35 4.17
C SER A 31 -3.70 2.64 3.51
N ALA A 32 -2.71 2.56 2.63
CA ALA A 32 -2.30 3.69 1.80
C ALA A 32 -3.39 4.03 0.76
N ALA A 33 -3.98 3.03 0.12
CA ALA A 33 -5.03 3.22 -0.90
C ALA A 33 -6.32 3.81 -0.32
N SER A 34 -6.70 3.45 0.92
CA SER A 34 -7.85 4.06 1.58
C SER A 34 -7.64 5.54 1.86
N GLY A 35 -6.44 5.96 2.32
CA GLY A 35 -6.09 7.36 2.48
C GLY A 35 -6.17 8.15 1.17
N TYR A 36 -5.65 7.59 0.08
CA TYR A 36 -5.77 8.17 -1.25
C TYR A 36 -7.23 8.36 -1.69
N ALA A 37 -8.07 7.34 -1.51
CA ALA A 37 -9.48 7.39 -1.90
C ALA A 37 -10.24 8.51 -1.16
N VAL A 38 -9.94 8.74 0.13
CA VAL A 38 -10.52 9.86 0.91
C VAL A 38 -10.06 11.21 0.37
N CYS A 39 -8.77 11.38 0.09
CA CYS A 39 -8.24 12.63 -0.47
C CYS A 39 -8.89 12.96 -1.82
N ILE A 40 -9.02 11.98 -2.70
CA ILE A 40 -9.63 12.17 -4.02
C ILE A 40 -11.13 12.48 -3.91
N ALA A 41 -11.86 11.79 -3.03
CA ALA A 41 -13.25 12.09 -2.73
C ALA A 41 -13.44 13.55 -2.26
N MET A 42 -12.56 14.02 -1.37
CA MET A 42 -12.54 15.39 -0.88
C MET A 42 -12.23 16.40 -2.01
N LEU A 43 -11.23 16.12 -2.84
CA LEU A 43 -10.85 16.98 -3.96
C LEU A 43 -11.96 17.12 -5.01
N ARG A 44 -12.66 16.03 -5.35
CA ARG A 44 -13.81 16.08 -6.27
C ARG A 44 -14.93 16.99 -5.77
N ARG A 45 -15.19 16.95 -4.46
CA ARG A 45 -16.20 17.82 -3.85
C ARG A 45 -15.76 19.27 -3.80
N LEU A 46 -14.50 19.54 -3.48
CA LEU A 46 -13.96 20.89 -3.41
C LEU A 46 -13.86 21.58 -4.77
N THR A 47 -13.58 20.82 -5.83
CA THR A 47 -13.46 21.35 -7.20
C THR A 47 -14.80 21.53 -7.91
N GLY A 48 -15.91 21.09 -7.30
CA GLY A 48 -17.27 21.28 -7.84
C GLY A 48 -17.51 20.58 -9.18
N MET A 49 -16.68 19.60 -9.55
CA MET A 49 -16.74 18.99 -10.88
C MET A 49 -18.00 18.11 -11.07
N THR A 50 -18.55 17.56 -9.99
CA THR A 50 -19.73 16.68 -10.02
C THR A 50 -20.49 16.71 -8.68
N ASP A 51 -21.83 16.56 -8.71
CA ASP A 51 -22.65 16.37 -7.49
C ASP A 51 -22.39 15.02 -6.79
N VAL A 52 -21.69 14.10 -7.47
CA VAL A 52 -21.35 12.76 -6.98
C VAL A 52 -19.88 12.69 -6.58
N ILE A 53 -19.59 12.13 -5.40
CA ILE A 53 -18.23 12.02 -4.83
C ILE A 53 -17.39 10.91 -5.52
N GLY A 54 -18.05 9.99 -6.24
CA GLY A 54 -17.43 8.88 -6.98
C GLY A 54 -17.65 7.52 -6.32
N ASN A 55 -16.87 6.51 -6.74
CA ASN A 55 -16.95 5.14 -6.21
C ASN A 55 -15.65 4.75 -5.50
N PHE A 56 -15.75 4.55 -4.19
CA PHE A 56 -14.65 4.19 -3.31
C PHE A 56 -13.89 2.92 -3.75
N TYR A 57 -14.61 1.84 -4.07
CA TYR A 57 -13.99 0.57 -4.48
C TYR A 57 -13.23 0.71 -5.80
N GLN A 58 -13.75 1.54 -6.71
CA GLN A 58 -13.11 1.82 -7.97
C GLN A 58 -11.82 2.65 -7.78
N ASP A 59 -11.84 3.65 -6.89
CA ASP A 59 -10.67 4.48 -6.60
C ASP A 59 -9.55 3.66 -5.94
N ILE A 60 -9.87 2.85 -4.94
CA ILE A 60 -8.91 1.95 -4.30
C ILE A 60 -8.32 0.98 -5.31
N THR A 61 -9.15 0.26 -6.06
CA THR A 61 -8.68 -0.78 -6.99
C THR A 61 -7.81 -0.18 -8.09
N ARG A 62 -8.22 0.96 -8.67
CA ARG A 62 -7.43 1.64 -9.69
C ARG A 62 -6.10 2.15 -9.13
N PHE A 63 -6.08 2.71 -7.93
CA PHE A 63 -4.85 3.22 -7.33
C PHE A 63 -3.87 2.09 -6.99
N ILE A 64 -4.36 0.98 -6.42
CA ILE A 64 -3.51 -0.18 -6.14
C ILE A 64 -2.92 -0.75 -7.44
N VAL A 65 -3.76 -1.06 -8.43
CA VAL A 65 -3.33 -1.77 -9.64
C VAL A 65 -2.52 -0.89 -10.58
N ARG A 66 -2.88 0.40 -10.72
CA ARG A 66 -2.27 1.29 -11.72
C ARG A 66 -1.16 2.19 -11.16
N VAL A 67 -1.06 2.35 -9.84
CA VAL A 67 -0.07 3.24 -9.22
C VAL A 67 0.82 2.47 -8.25
N LEU A 68 0.26 1.91 -7.18
CA LEU A 68 1.08 1.31 -6.11
C LEU A 68 1.84 0.08 -6.58
N ILE A 69 1.18 -0.88 -7.25
CA ILE A 69 1.84 -2.11 -7.74
C ILE A 69 2.98 -1.81 -8.72
N PRO A 70 2.77 -1.05 -9.82
CA PRO A 70 3.85 -0.80 -10.78
C PRO A 70 5.00 -0.02 -10.12
N PHE A 71 4.70 0.97 -9.28
CA PHE A 71 5.72 1.74 -8.59
C PHE A 71 6.52 0.89 -7.59
N ALA A 72 5.84 0.06 -6.79
CA ALA A 72 6.49 -0.85 -5.85
C ALA A 72 7.36 -1.90 -6.55
N LEU A 73 6.94 -2.39 -7.72
CA LEU A 73 7.76 -3.31 -8.52
C LEU A 73 9.05 -2.65 -9.00
N ILE A 74 8.96 -1.43 -9.55
CA ILE A 74 10.13 -0.69 -10.01
C ILE A 74 11.12 -0.44 -8.86
N ILE A 75 10.62 0.04 -7.73
CA ILE A 75 11.45 0.30 -6.54
C ILE A 75 12.03 -1.00 -5.98
N SER A 76 11.25 -2.07 -5.92
CA SER A 76 11.73 -3.36 -5.41
C SER A 76 12.87 -3.90 -6.26
N LEU A 77 12.76 -3.85 -7.60
CA LEU A 77 13.84 -4.27 -8.49
C LEU A 77 15.09 -3.41 -8.32
N PHE A 78 14.92 -2.10 -8.14
CA PHE A 78 16.03 -1.19 -7.85
C PHE A 78 16.72 -1.56 -6.53
N LEU A 79 15.97 -1.77 -5.45
CA LEU A 79 16.53 -2.15 -4.14
C LEU A 79 17.25 -3.51 -4.19
N ILE A 80 16.72 -4.48 -4.93
CA ILE A 80 17.37 -5.78 -5.16
C ILE A 80 18.70 -5.59 -5.89
N SER A 81 18.74 -4.72 -6.91
CA SER A 81 19.99 -4.36 -7.60
C SER A 81 21.03 -3.73 -6.68
N GLN A 82 20.61 -3.05 -5.60
CA GLN A 82 21.50 -2.48 -4.59
C GLN A 82 21.90 -3.48 -3.49
N GLY A 83 21.49 -4.75 -3.59
CA GLY A 83 21.86 -5.82 -2.66
C GLY A 83 20.85 -6.06 -1.53
N THR A 84 19.65 -5.48 -1.60
CA THR A 84 18.59 -5.78 -0.61
C THR A 84 18.12 -7.24 -0.77
N PRO A 85 18.10 -8.05 0.30
CA PRO A 85 17.71 -9.46 0.19
C PRO A 85 16.22 -9.61 -0.11
N GLN A 86 15.90 -10.40 -1.15
CA GLN A 86 14.53 -10.77 -1.51
C GLN A 86 14.44 -12.30 -1.71
N THR A 87 14.42 -13.03 -0.60
CA THR A 87 14.46 -14.50 -0.58
C THR A 87 13.40 -15.08 0.37
N LEU A 88 13.21 -16.40 0.31
CA LEU A 88 12.41 -17.18 1.25
C LEU A 88 13.27 -17.89 2.30
N LYS A 89 14.59 -17.86 2.13
CA LYS A 89 15.56 -18.45 3.05
C LYS A 89 16.06 -17.35 3.98
N GLY A 90 15.83 -17.54 5.28
CA GLY A 90 16.43 -16.72 6.33
C GLY A 90 17.92 -16.97 6.43
#